data_AF-A0A973IPJ2-F1
#
_entry.id   AF-A0A973IPJ2-F1
#
_cell.length_a   1.000
_cell.length_b   1.000
_cell.length_c   1.000
_cell.angle_alpha   90.00
_cell.angle_beta   90.00
_cell.angle_gamma   90.00
#
_symmetry.space_group_name_H-M   'P 1'
#
loop_
_entity.id
_entity.type
_entity.pdbx_description
1 polymer ?
#
loop_
_entity_poly.entity_id
_entity_poly.type
_entity_poly.pdbx_seq_one_letter_code
_entity_poly.pdbx_strand_id
1 'polypeptide(L)'
;MEFFQKIYQWIKGSGLFQRVAATLAGKAVESIRDLALAVVSELAAGNLTGEEKRSIAFSRIKEAAIREGKEISTSAINLAIEMAVALVKEA
;
A
#
# COMPACT_ATOMS: atom_id res chain seq x y z
N MET A 1 -1.95 -10.42 -13.25
CA MET A 1 -1.71 -10.89 -11.86
C MET A 1 -0.24 -11.01 -11.47
N GLU A 2 0.69 -11.19 -12.42
CA GLU A 2 2.13 -11.36 -12.11
C GLU A 2 2.81 -10.17 -11.42
N PHE A 3 2.36 -8.96 -11.72
CA PHE A 3 3.04 -7.76 -11.27
C PHE A 3 3.04 -7.60 -9.74
N PHE A 4 1.87 -7.72 -9.11
CA PHE A 4 1.75 -7.70 -7.64
C PHE A 4 2.47 -8.88 -6.97
N GLN A 5 2.73 -9.96 -7.72
CA GLN A 5 3.49 -11.10 -7.23
C GLN A 5 4.97 -10.77 -7.11
N LYS A 6 5.51 -10.03 -8.08
CA LYS A 6 6.90 -9.54 -8.05
C LYS A 6 7.12 -8.59 -6.88
N ILE A 7 6.19 -7.67 -6.64
CA ILE A 7 6.25 -6.78 -5.47
C ILE A 7 6.19 -7.58 -4.17
N TYR A 8 5.20 -8.47 -4.02
CA TYR A 8 5.08 -9.31 -2.83
C TYR A 8 6.37 -10.09 -2.53
N GLN A 9 6.92 -10.76 -3.55
CA GLN A 9 8.18 -11.52 -3.45
C GLN A 9 9.34 -10.62 -3.01
N TRP A 10 9.45 -9.41 -3.57
CA TRP A 10 10.48 -8.45 -3.21
C TRP A 10 10.35 -7.94 -1.76
N ILE A 11 9.14 -7.65 -1.29
CA ILE A 11 8.91 -7.19 0.09
C ILE A 11 9.18 -8.34 1.08
N LYS A 12 8.67 -9.54 0.80
CA LYS A 12 8.88 -10.72 1.64
C LYS A 12 10.36 -11.08 1.77
N GLY A 13 11.11 -10.96 0.68
CA GLY A 13 12.55 -11.24 0.66
C GLY A 13 13.45 -10.15 1.27
N SER A 14 12.95 -8.92 1.48
CA SER A 14 13.77 -7.78 1.90
C SER A 14 13.76 -7.49 3.41
N GLY A 15 12.89 -8.15 4.18
CA GLY A 15 12.68 -7.84 5.61
C GLY A 15 12.08 -6.45 5.83
N LEU A 16 11.47 -5.85 4.80
CA LEU A 16 10.93 -4.50 4.84
C LEU A 16 9.87 -4.34 5.94
N PHE A 17 8.98 -5.31 6.11
CA PHE A 17 7.96 -5.32 7.19
C PHE A 17 8.56 -5.08 8.58
N GLN A 18 9.66 -5.78 8.90
CA GLN A 18 10.32 -5.70 10.20
C GLN A 18 11.01 -4.34 10.40
N ARG A 19 11.60 -3.79 9.33
CA ARG A 19 12.24 -2.47 9.35
C ARG A 19 11.21 -1.35 9.48
N VAL A 20 10.10 -1.46 8.76
CA VAL A 20 9.01 -0.47 8.77
C VAL A 20 8.35 -0.43 10.14
N ALA A 21 8.00 -1.59 10.71
CA ALA A 21 7.41 -1.70 12.04
C ALA A 21 8.25 -1.03 13.15
N ALA A 22 9.57 -0.93 12.98
CA ALA A 22 10.48 -0.29 13.93
C ALA A 22 10.65 1.23 13.76
N THR A 23 9.98 1.87 12.79
CA THR A 23 10.26 3.28 12.41
C THR A 23 9.05 4.20 12.55
N LEU A 24 9.29 5.51 12.54
CA LEU A 24 8.24 6.54 12.41
C LEU A 24 7.43 6.38 11.11
N ALA A 25 8.06 5.89 10.04
CA ALA A 25 7.36 5.54 8.81
C ALA A 25 6.36 4.40 9.03
N GLY A 26 6.67 3.45 9.90
CA GLY A 26 5.73 2.40 10.33
C GLY A 26 4.47 2.96 10.97
N LYS A 27 4.60 3.92 11.89
CA LYS A 27 3.45 4.58 12.52
C LYS A 27 2.58 5.34 11.50
N ALA A 28 3.22 6.05 10.56
CA ALA A 28 2.51 6.75 9.50
C ALA A 28 1.75 5.76 8.60
N VAL A 29 2.39 4.66 8.19
CA VAL A 29 1.76 3.59 7.39
C VAL A 29 0.62 2.93 8.16
N GLU A 30 0.79 2.64 9.44
CA GLU A 30 -0.23 2.05 10.29
C GLU A 30 -1.50 2.91 10.34
N SER A 31 -1.34 4.24 10.42
CA SER A 31 -2.47 5.19 10.45
C SER A 31 -3.33 5.23 9.18
N ILE A 32 -2.82 4.68 8.06
CA ILE A 32 -3.54 4.57 6.78
C ILE A 32 -3.66 3.12 6.32
N ARG A 33 -3.36 2.15 7.19
CA ARG A 33 -3.36 0.71 6.85
C ARG A 33 -4.70 0.26 6.30
N ASP A 34 -5.77 0.52 7.03
CA ASP A 34 -7.11 0.04 6.68
C ASP A 34 -7.61 0.66 5.38
N LEU A 35 -7.34 1.96 5.18
CA LEU A 35 -7.61 2.67 3.94
C LEU A 35 -6.84 2.06 2.76
N ALA A 36 -5.53 1.82 2.92
CA ALA A 36 -4.71 1.22 1.88
C ALA A 36 -5.17 -0.19 1.53
N LEU A 37 -5.53 -1.01 2.54
CA LEU A 37 -6.09 -2.34 2.35
C LEU A 37 -7.41 -2.32 1.60
N ALA A 38 -8.35 -1.45 1.99
CA ALA A 38 -9.64 -1.33 1.32
C ALA A 38 -9.47 -0.94 -0.15
N VAL A 39 -8.67 0.11 -0.43
CA VAL A 39 -8.43 0.60 -1.80
C VAL A 39 -7.75 -0.46 -2.66
N VAL A 40 -6.71 -1.13 -2.14
CA VAL A 40 -5.98 -2.15 -2.90
C VAL A 40 -6.85 -3.38 -3.13
N SER A 41 -7.68 -3.80 -2.16
CA SER A 41 -8.59 -4.93 -2.31
C SER A 41 -9.64 -4.68 -3.38
N GLU A 42 -10.23 -3.48 -3.40
CA GLU A 42 -11.19 -3.07 -4.43
C GLU A 42 -10.54 -3.09 -5.82
N LEU A 43 -9.34 -2.51 -5.95
CA LEU A 43 -8.62 -2.47 -7.21
C LEU A 43 -8.13 -3.86 -7.64
N ALA A 44 -7.84 -4.76 -6.70
CA ALA A 44 -7.44 -6.13 -7.02
C ALA A 44 -8.52 -6.87 -7.82
N ALA A 45 -9.81 -6.64 -7.51
CA ALA A 45 -10.95 -7.26 -8.19
C ALA A 45 -11.22 -6.73 -9.62
N GLY A 46 -10.62 -5.61 -10.02
CA GLY A 46 -10.82 -5.00 -11.34
C GLY A 46 -9.90 -5.52 -12.46
N ASN A 47 -10.23 -5.16 -13.71
CA ASN A 47 -9.48 -5.55 -14.93
C ASN A 47 -8.34 -4.59 -15.33
N LEU A 48 -7.98 -3.65 -14.46
CA LEU A 48 -6.91 -2.69 -14.71
C LEU A 48 -5.53 -3.36 -14.71
N THR A 49 -4.56 -2.74 -15.39
CA THR A 49 -3.15 -3.13 -15.32
C THR A 49 -2.57 -2.86 -13.93
N GLY A 50 -1.43 -3.48 -13.61
CA GLY A 50 -0.77 -3.28 -12.32
C GLY A 50 -0.29 -1.83 -12.09
N GLU A 51 0.05 -1.13 -13.16
CA GLU A 51 0.47 0.27 -13.10
C GLU A 51 -0.72 1.21 -12.87
N GLU A 52 -1.81 1.03 -13.60
CA GLU A 52 -3.05 1.78 -13.40
C GLU A 52 -3.59 1.61 -11.97
N LYS A 53 -3.62 0.36 -11.46
CA LYS A 53 -4.04 0.10 -10.08
C LYS A 53 -3.17 0.83 -9.07
N ARG A 54 -1.85 0.91 -9.28
CA ARG A 54 -0.97 1.65 -8.36
C ARG A 54 -1.19 3.16 -8.41
N SER A 55 -1.31 3.72 -9.62
CA SER A 55 -1.58 5.14 -9.80
C SER A 55 -2.91 5.53 -9.14
N ILE A 56 -3.95 4.73 -9.35
CA ILE A 56 -5.26 4.96 -8.74
C ILE A 56 -5.21 4.77 -7.22
N ALA A 57 -4.54 3.72 -6.72
CA ALA A 57 -4.40 3.50 -5.29
C ALA A 57 -3.69 4.68 -4.61
N PHE A 58 -2.60 5.16 -5.21
CA PHE A 58 -1.84 6.31 -4.72
C PHE A 58 -2.71 7.56 -4.63
N SER A 59 -3.40 7.91 -5.72
CA SER A 59 -4.26 9.09 -5.75
C SER A 59 -5.39 8.99 -4.72
N ARG A 60 -6.09 7.85 -4.64
CA ARG A 60 -7.18 7.64 -3.68
C ARG A 60 -6.73 7.73 -2.23
N ILE A 61 -5.60 7.10 -1.89
CA ILE A 61 -5.06 7.13 -0.52
C ILE A 61 -4.59 8.54 -0.17
N LYS A 62 -3.94 9.24 -1.11
CA LYS A 62 -3.48 10.63 -0.91
C LYS A 62 -4.67 11.57 -0.68
N GLU A 63 -5.70 11.50 -1.52
CA GLU A 63 -6.90 12.33 -1.39
C GLU A 63 -7.63 12.06 -0.07
N ALA A 64 -7.77 10.79 0.32
CA ALA A 64 -8.38 10.43 1.59
C ALA A 64 -7.55 10.91 2.79
N ALA A 65 -6.22 10.77 2.75
CA ALA A 65 -5.34 11.28 3.79
C ALA A 65 -5.46 12.81 3.94
N ILE A 66 -5.49 13.56 2.83
CA ILE A 66 -5.69 15.02 2.84
C ILE A 66 -7.05 15.37 3.46
N ARG A 67 -8.11 14.68 3.05
CA ARG A 67 -9.48 14.92 3.57
C ARG A 67 -9.60 14.64 5.06
N GLU A 68 -8.83 13.67 5.58
CA GLU A 68 -8.75 13.33 7.00
C GLU A 68 -7.79 14.23 7.79
N GLY A 69 -7.15 15.21 7.15
CA GLY A 69 -6.15 16.08 7.79
C GLY A 69 -4.86 15.35 8.18
N LYS A 70 -4.56 14.21 7.54
CA LYS A 70 -3.36 13.42 7.79
C LYS A 70 -2.21 13.89 6.89
N GLU A 71 -1.16 14.42 7.51
CA GLU A 71 0.09 14.72 6.81
C GLU A 71 0.92 13.44 6.61
N ILE A 72 0.64 12.74 5.52
CA ILE A 72 1.36 11.51 5.15
C ILE A 72 2.30 11.81 3.99
N SER A 73 3.56 11.40 4.11
CA SER A 73 4.53 11.53 3.03
C SER A 73 4.22 10.59 1.85
N THR A 74 4.59 11.00 0.64
CA THR A 74 4.51 10.16 -0.57
C THR A 74 5.13 8.78 -0.36
N SER A 75 6.29 8.71 0.31
CA SER A 75 6.97 7.46 0.60
C SER A 75 6.16 6.55 1.53
N ALA A 76 5.48 7.11 2.53
CA ALA A 76 4.60 6.34 3.42
C ALA A 76 3.35 5.83 2.68
N ILE A 77 2.79 6.60 1.74
CA ILE A 77 1.67 6.13 0.89
C ILE A 77 2.11 4.95 0.02
N ASN A 78 3.24 5.09 -0.69
CA ASN A 78 3.77 4.02 -1.54
C ASN A 78 4.03 2.75 -0.73
N LEU A 79 4.60 2.90 0.46
CA LEU A 79 4.86 1.80 1.35
C LEU A 79 3.54 1.15 1.85
N ALA A 80 2.54 1.94 2.23
CA ALA A 80 1.23 1.39 2.63
C ALA A 80 0.57 0.58 1.51
N ILE A 81 0.67 1.03 0.25
CA ILE A 81 0.17 0.29 -0.92
C ILE A 81 0.90 -1.03 -1.07
N GLU A 82 2.23 -1.00 -1.00
CA GLU A 82 3.08 -2.19 -1.09
C GLU A 82 2.72 -3.24 -0.03
N MET A 83 2.50 -2.80 1.20
CA MET A 83 2.10 -3.64 2.33
C MET A 83 0.69 -4.20 2.14
N ALA A 84 -0.26 -3.38 1.69
CA ALA A 84 -1.63 -3.79 1.42
C ALA A 84 -1.69 -4.84 0.30
N VAL A 85 -0.93 -4.65 -0.78
CA VAL A 85 -0.78 -5.63 -1.86
C VAL A 85 -0.31 -6.99 -1.34
N ALA A 86 0.67 -6.97 -0.44
CA ALA A 86 1.21 -8.20 0.12
C ALA A 86 0.19 -8.94 0.97
N LEU A 87 -0.58 -8.23 1.79
CA LEU A 87 -1.63 -8.81 2.64
C LEU A 87 -2.80 -9.37 1.82
N VAL A 88 -3.24 -8.67 0.77
CA VAL A 88 -4.31 -9.16 -0.13
C VAL A 88 -3.94 -10.46 -0.84
N LYS A 89 -2.64 -10.78 -0.95
CA LYS A 89 -2.17 -12.05 -1.53
C LYS A 89 -2.05 -13.19 -0.53
N GLU A 90 -2.03 -12.88 0.77
CA GLU A 90 -2.02 -13.89 1.83
C GLU A 90 -3.42 -14.32 2.26
N ALA A 91 -4.43 -13.48 1.98
CA ALA A 91 -5.86 -13.75 2.20
C ALA A 91 -6.46 -14.62 1.10
#